data_AF-A0A3N5IFB3-F1
#
_entry.id   AF-A0A3N5IFB3-F1
#
_cell.length_a   1.000
_cell.length_b   1.000
_cell.length_c   1.000
_cell.angle_alpha   90.00
_cell.angle_beta   90.00
_cell.angle_gamma   90.00
#
_symmetry.space_group_name_H-M   'P 1'
#
loop_
_entity.id
_entity.type
_entity.pdbx_description
1 polymer ?
#
loop_
_entity_poly.entity_id
_entity_poly.type
_entity_poly.pdbx_seq_one_letter_code
_entity_poly.pdbx_strand_id
1 'polypeptide(L)'
;MDEQKISEDAVATMSRYVQFDTTNPPGNEMQAALWLRDQLVSRKITSDIKIHEPVAGRGLVVARIAGKENLKPLMINHHIDVVAADSSQWTHPPFSGAVADGFVWGRGTLDTKGLGDYVPTGPGIASSGRR
;
A
#
# COMPACT_ATOMS: atom_id res chain seq x y z
N MET A 1 -14.75 6.08 -18.12
CA MET A 1 -13.68 5.57 -17.24
C MET A 1 -13.78 4.05 -17.32
N ASP A 2 -12.69 3.36 -17.62
CA ASP A 2 -12.71 1.91 -17.86
C ASP A 2 -12.53 1.18 -16.52
N GLU A 3 -13.64 0.70 -15.96
CA GLU A 3 -13.67 0.05 -14.64
C GLU A 3 -12.77 -1.19 -14.59
N GLN A 4 -12.68 -1.92 -15.70
CA GLN A 4 -11.83 -3.10 -15.81
C GLN A 4 -10.35 -2.70 -15.68
N LYS A 5 -9.93 -1.66 -16.41
CA LYS A 5 -8.54 -1.17 -16.31
C LYS A 5 -8.20 -0.64 -14.93
N ILE A 6 -9.15 -0.01 -14.23
CA ILE A 6 -8.92 0.44 -12.85
C ILE A 6 -8.75 -0.75 -11.91
N SER A 7 -9.61 -1.77 -12.05
CA SER A 7 -9.52 -2.96 -11.22
C SER A 7 -8.20 -3.71 -11.44
N GLU A 8 -7.76 -3.86 -12.69
CA GLU A 8 -6.48 -4.49 -13.04
C GLU A 8 -5.28 -3.71 -12.46
N ASP A 9 -5.33 -2.38 -12.54
CA ASP A 9 -4.30 -1.50 -12.00
C ASP A 9 -4.23 -1.52 -10.47
N ALA A 10 -5.38 -1.54 -9.77
CA ALA A 10 -5.45 -1.69 -8.32
C ALA A 10 -4.90 -3.05 -7.88
N VAL A 11 -5.31 -4.14 -8.54
CA VAL A 11 -4.79 -5.49 -8.24
C VAL A 11 -3.27 -5.55 -8.42
N ALA A 12 -2.74 -4.98 -9.51
CA ALA A 12 -1.30 -4.94 -9.76
C ALA A 12 -0.55 -4.08 -8.73
N THR A 13 -1.10 -2.92 -8.37
CA THR A 13 -0.54 -2.01 -7.37
C THR A 13 -0.51 -2.69 -6.00
N MET A 14 -1.60 -3.33 -5.61
CA MET A 14 -1.70 -4.03 -4.33
C MET A 14 -0.76 -5.24 -4.25
N SER A 15 -0.73 -6.06 -5.31
CA SER A 15 0.19 -7.20 -5.42
C SER A 15 1.65 -6.75 -5.28
N ARG A 16 2.02 -5.63 -5.92
CA ARG A 16 3.38 -5.08 -5.78
C ARG A 16 3.63 -4.54 -4.37
N TYR A 17 2.65 -3.86 -3.77
CA TYR A 17 2.83 -3.20 -2.49
C TYR A 17 3.05 -4.19 -1.33
N VAL A 18 2.41 -5.36 -1.37
CA VAL A 18 2.62 -6.40 -0.36
C VAL A 18 3.95 -7.12 -0.49
N GLN A 19 4.63 -7.03 -1.63
CA GLN A 19 5.97 -7.61 -1.80
C GLN A 19 7.07 -6.85 -1.05
N PHE A 20 6.80 -5.66 -0.56
CA PHE A 20 7.69 -5.00 0.38
C PHE A 20 7.52 -5.63 1.76
N ASP A 21 8.48 -6.46 2.18
CA ASP A 21 8.55 -6.95 3.56
C ASP A 21 8.93 -5.80 4.49
N THR A 22 7.89 -5.25 5.13
CA THR A 22 7.95 -4.16 6.11
C THR A 22 7.68 -4.67 7.52
N THR A 23 8.06 -5.92 7.80
CA THR A 23 7.83 -6.56 9.10
C THR A 23 8.48 -5.76 10.23
N ASN A 24 7.67 -5.43 11.24
CA ASN A 24 8.09 -4.70 12.43
C ASN A 24 7.81 -5.55 13.69
N PRO A 25 8.82 -5.80 14.54
CA PRO A 25 10.25 -5.45 14.41
C PRO A 25 11.01 -6.23 13.32
N PRO A 26 12.11 -5.68 12.73
CA PRO A 26 12.73 -4.39 13.06
C PRO A 26 12.17 -3.18 12.30
N GLY A 27 11.31 -3.38 11.31
CA GLY A 27 10.93 -2.38 10.31
C GLY A 27 11.80 -2.51 9.04
N ASN A 28 11.38 -1.85 7.96
CA ASN A 28 12.09 -1.77 6.66
C ASN A 28 11.25 -0.93 5.66
N GLU A 29 10.54 0.07 6.18
CA GLU A 29 9.49 0.78 5.46
C GLU A 29 10.03 1.73 4.36
N MET A 30 11.33 2.04 4.37
CA MET A 30 11.94 3.00 3.45
C MET A 30 11.70 2.67 1.97
N GLN A 31 11.91 1.41 1.56
CA GLN A 31 11.71 1.02 0.16
C GLN A 31 10.24 1.13 -0.27
N ALA A 32 9.33 0.78 0.62
CA ALA A 32 7.89 0.92 0.39
C ALA A 32 7.48 2.40 0.31
N ALA A 33 8.01 3.26 1.19
CA ALA A 33 7.73 4.69 1.21
C ALA A 33 8.23 5.39 -0.07
N LEU A 34 9.43 5.04 -0.55
CA LEU A 34 9.98 5.55 -1.81
C LEU A 34 9.15 5.08 -3.01
N TRP A 35 8.72 3.82 -3.02
CA TRP A 35 7.86 3.30 -4.07
C TRP A 35 6.50 4.01 -4.11
N LEU A 36 5.87 4.26 -2.95
CA LEU A 36 4.63 5.03 -2.88
C LEU A 36 4.79 6.46 -3.41
N ARG A 37 5.89 7.14 -3.08
CA ARG A 37 6.23 8.44 -3.68
C ARG A 37 6.25 8.34 -5.21
N ASP A 38 6.90 7.32 -5.75
CA ASP A 38 7.03 7.15 -7.21
C ASP A 38 5.68 6.85 -7.87
N GLN A 39 4.78 6.11 -7.19
CA GLN A 39 3.40 5.92 -7.64
C GLN A 39 2.63 7.26 -7.69
N LEU A 40 2.72 8.08 -6.65
CA LEU A 40 2.05 9.39 -6.60
C LEU A 40 2.53 10.33 -7.72
N VAL A 41 3.83 10.33 -8.01
CA VAL A 41 4.43 11.15 -9.08
C VAL A 41 4.04 10.62 -10.46
N SER A 42 4.21 9.32 -10.71
CA SER A 42 3.92 8.71 -12.03
C SER A 42 2.45 8.83 -12.42
N ARG A 43 1.54 8.75 -11.43
CA ARG A 43 0.09 8.93 -11.60
C ARG A 43 -0.35 10.40 -11.64
N LYS A 44 0.60 11.35 -11.55
CA LYS A 44 0.37 12.80 -11.57
C LYS A 44 -0.59 13.28 -10.47
N ILE A 45 -0.57 12.62 -9.31
CA ILE A 45 -1.41 12.99 -8.16
C ILE A 45 -0.83 14.24 -7.49
N THR A 46 0.47 14.24 -7.19
CA THR A 46 1.20 15.41 -6.69
C THR A 46 2.70 15.21 -6.82
N SER A 47 3.45 16.31 -6.83
CA SER A 47 4.91 16.34 -6.67
C SER A 47 5.36 16.96 -5.34
N ASP A 48 4.43 17.50 -4.53
CA ASP A 48 4.72 17.98 -3.18
C ASP A 48 4.73 16.80 -2.21
N ILE A 49 5.88 16.14 -2.11
CA ILE A 49 6.09 14.92 -1.32
C ILE A 49 7.37 15.05 -0.50
N LYS A 50 7.30 14.63 0.76
CA LYS A 50 8.43 14.54 1.69
C LYS A 50 8.61 13.12 2.16
N ILE A 51 9.86 12.69 2.25
CA ILE A 51 10.27 11.44 2.86
C ILE A 51 10.98 11.77 4.17
N HIS A 52 10.60 11.07 5.23
CA HIS A 52 11.23 11.17 6.55
C HIS A 52 11.73 9.79 6.98
N GLU A 53 12.82 9.77 7.76
CA GLU A 53 13.42 8.55 8.31
C GLU A 53 13.66 8.77 9.81
N PRO A 54 12.62 8.71 10.66
CA PRO A 54 12.77 8.90 12.11
C PRO A 54 13.68 7.86 12.77
N VAL A 55 13.76 6.66 12.21
CA VAL A 55 14.67 5.58 12.60
C VAL A 55 15.23 4.99 11.31
N ALA A 56 16.50 4.59 11.30
CA ALA A 56 17.14 4.00 10.13
C ALA A 56 16.28 2.85 9.54
N GLY A 57 16.00 2.92 8.24
CA GLY A 57 15.15 1.98 7.51
C GLY A 57 13.65 2.24 7.64
N ARG A 58 13.20 3.07 8.60
CA ARG A 58 11.77 3.32 8.87
C ARG A 58 11.28 4.57 8.14
N GLY A 59 10.98 4.40 6.85
CA GLY A 59 10.48 5.48 5.99
C GLY A 59 9.03 5.89 6.28
N LEU A 60 8.79 7.20 6.29
CA LEU A 60 7.47 7.84 6.28
C LEU A 60 7.36 8.70 5.02
N VAL A 61 6.26 8.57 4.29
CA VAL A 61 5.94 9.41 3.14
C VAL A 61 4.78 10.35 3.47
N VAL A 62 4.97 11.64 3.22
CA VAL A 62 3.95 12.67 3.40
C VAL A 62 3.77 13.39 2.08
N ALA A 63 2.57 13.30 1.51
CA ALA A 63 2.23 13.96 0.25
C ALA A 63 1.15 15.01 0.49
N ARG A 64 1.23 16.13 -0.22
CA ARG A 64 0.25 17.21 -0.16
C ARG A 64 -0.35 17.45 -1.54
N ILE A 65 -1.67 17.50 -1.60
CA ILE A 65 -2.42 17.99 -2.76
C ILE A 65 -2.92 19.39 -2.40
N ALA A 66 -2.55 20.40 -3.19
CA ALA A 66 -3.01 21.75 -2.96
C ALA A 66 -4.51 21.88 -3.23
N GLY A 67 -5.26 22.38 -2.24
CA GLY A 67 -6.66 22.74 -2.43
C GLY A 67 -6.78 23.95 -3.36
N LYS A 68 -7.90 24.03 -4.10
CA LYS A 68 -8.22 25.18 -4.96
C LYS A 68 -8.91 26.31 -4.20
N GLU A 69 -9.51 25.98 -3.07
CA GLU A 69 -10.29 26.89 -2.23
C GLU A 69 -9.72 26.94 -0.81
N ASN A 70 -10.05 27.99 -0.08
CA ASN A 70 -9.65 28.16 1.32
C ASN A 70 -10.59 27.36 2.25
N LEU A 71 -10.59 26.04 2.10
CA LEU A 71 -11.34 25.10 2.94
C LEU A 71 -10.43 24.48 4.01
N LYS A 72 -11.04 23.88 5.04
CA LYS A 72 -10.30 23.12 6.05
C LYS A 72 -9.60 21.92 5.39
N PRO A 73 -8.31 21.64 5.70
CA PRO A 73 -7.60 20.51 5.13
C PRO A 73 -8.13 19.17 5.66
N LEU A 74 -8.04 18.12 4.84
CA LEU A 74 -8.26 16.73 5.21
C LEU A 74 -6.92 15.99 5.23
N MET A 75 -6.71 15.15 6.25
CA MET A 75 -5.56 14.25 6.32
C MET A 75 -6.03 12.80 6.12
N ILE A 76 -5.44 12.12 5.15
CA ILE A 76 -5.58 10.68 4.96
C ILE A 76 -4.29 10.05 5.49
N ASN A 77 -4.42 9.07 6.37
CA ASN A 77 -3.28 8.41 7.02
C ASN A 77 -3.51 6.90 7.06
N HIS A 78 -2.45 6.13 6.84
CA HIS A 78 -2.40 4.68 7.02
C HIS A 78 -0.96 4.31 7.37
N HIS A 79 -0.75 3.14 8.00
CA HIS A 79 0.59 2.64 8.30
C HIS A 79 1.00 1.57 7.30
N ILE A 80 2.30 1.48 7.04
CA ILE A 80 2.85 0.62 5.98
C ILE A 80 3.68 -0.54 6.54
N ASP A 81 3.93 -0.52 7.85
CA ASP A 81 4.53 -1.62 8.59
C ASP A 81 3.52 -2.73 8.84
N VAL A 82 4.02 -3.95 8.99
CA VAL A 82 3.19 -5.13 9.19
C VAL A 82 3.74 -5.98 10.32
N VAL A 83 2.86 -6.78 10.93
CA VAL A 83 3.29 -7.79 11.91
C VAL A 83 3.93 -9.00 11.22
N ALA A 84 4.78 -9.71 11.96
CA ALA A 84 5.40 -10.94 11.48
C ALA A 84 4.37 -11.97 10.96
N ALA A 85 4.80 -12.74 9.96
CA ALA A 85 4.01 -13.81 9.37
C ALA A 85 4.84 -15.09 9.31
N ASP A 86 4.36 -16.14 9.99
CA ASP A 86 4.92 -17.47 9.88
C ASP A 86 4.49 -18.09 8.55
N SER A 87 5.42 -18.21 7.59
CA SER A 87 5.14 -18.70 6.25
C SER A 87 4.56 -20.13 6.22
N SER A 88 4.79 -20.95 7.26
CA SER A 88 4.23 -22.30 7.34
C SER A 88 2.71 -22.33 7.52
N GLN A 89 2.13 -21.23 8.00
CA GLN A 89 0.69 -21.07 8.20
C GLN A 89 -0.04 -20.48 7.00
N TRP A 90 0.66 -20.24 5.88
CA TRP A 90 0.10 -19.53 4.73
C TRP A 90 -0.02 -20.44 3.51
N THR A 91 -1.16 -20.33 2.82
CA THR A 91 -1.37 -20.99 1.52
C THR A 91 -0.50 -20.37 0.40
N HIS A 92 -0.29 -19.05 0.45
CA HIS A 92 0.62 -18.32 -0.43
C HIS A 92 1.66 -17.59 0.42
N PRO A 93 2.95 -17.54 0.04
CA PRO A 93 3.95 -16.85 0.85
C PRO A 93 3.52 -15.41 1.18
N PRO A 94 3.68 -14.96 2.44
CA PRO A 94 3.05 -13.74 2.94
C PRO A 94 3.45 -12.47 2.19
N PHE A 95 4.62 -12.46 1.55
CA PHE A 95 5.11 -11.31 0.77
C PHE A 95 5.21 -11.61 -0.74
N SER A 96 4.47 -12.62 -1.23
CA SER A 96 4.46 -12.95 -2.67
C SER A 96 3.63 -11.97 -3.50
N GLY A 97 2.54 -11.43 -2.94
CA GLY A 97 1.54 -10.70 -3.72
C GLY A 97 0.77 -11.58 -4.70
N ALA A 98 0.63 -12.87 -4.41
CA ALA A 98 -0.07 -13.80 -5.29
C ALA A 98 -1.51 -13.33 -5.56
N VAL A 99 -1.92 -13.34 -6.82
CA VAL A 99 -3.32 -13.11 -7.22
C VAL A 99 -3.93 -14.48 -7.51
N ALA A 100 -4.83 -14.93 -6.64
CA ALA A 100 -5.43 -16.26 -6.71
C ALA A 100 -6.83 -16.25 -6.11
N ASP A 101 -7.73 -17.07 -6.68
CA ASP A 101 -9.11 -17.25 -6.23
C ASP A 101 -9.94 -15.95 -6.12
N GLY A 102 -9.58 -14.94 -6.93
CA GLY A 102 -10.23 -13.62 -6.90
C GLY A 102 -9.70 -12.66 -5.83
N PHE A 103 -8.61 -13.01 -5.15
CA PHE A 103 -8.00 -12.21 -4.08
C PHE A 103 -6.53 -11.90 -4.38
N VAL A 104 -6.05 -10.77 -3.86
CA VAL A 104 -4.61 -10.52 -3.65
C VAL A 104 -4.24 -11.06 -2.28
N TRP A 105 -3.29 -11.99 -2.23
CA TRP A 105 -2.81 -12.63 -1.02
C TRP A 105 -1.51 -11.99 -0.54
N GLY A 106 -1.48 -11.63 0.74
CA GLY A 106 -0.26 -11.17 1.40
C GLY A 106 -0.49 -10.58 2.78
N ARG A 107 0.56 -10.57 3.60
CA ARG A 107 0.59 -9.83 4.86
C ARG A 107 0.55 -8.34 4.55
N GLY A 108 -0.39 -7.65 5.18
CA GLY A 108 -0.61 -6.22 4.98
C GLY A 108 -1.79 -5.89 4.08
N THR A 109 -2.38 -6.88 3.41
CA THR A 109 -3.48 -6.63 2.45
C THR A 109 -4.65 -5.89 3.07
N LEU A 110 -5.13 -6.39 4.21
CA LEU A 110 -6.18 -5.78 5.01
C LEU A 110 -5.67 -4.78 6.05
N ASP A 111 -4.43 -4.96 6.54
CA ASP A 111 -3.89 -4.23 7.70
C ASP A 111 -2.44 -3.74 7.44
N THR A 112 -2.24 -2.53 6.90
CA THR A 112 -3.28 -1.62 6.34
C THR A 112 -3.00 -1.19 4.91
N LYS A 113 -2.08 -1.87 4.21
CA LYS A 113 -1.62 -1.46 2.87
C LYS A 113 -2.76 -1.31 1.87
N GLY A 114 -3.86 -2.04 2.01
CA GLY A 114 -5.06 -1.87 1.17
C GLY A 114 -5.68 -0.48 1.21
N LEU A 115 -5.53 0.28 2.31
CA LEU A 115 -5.96 1.68 2.36
C LEU A 115 -5.06 2.61 1.53
N GLY A 116 -3.79 2.23 1.36
CA GLY A 116 -2.84 2.94 0.51
C GLY A 116 -3.04 2.68 -0.99
N ASP A 117 -3.79 1.64 -1.35
CA ASP A 117 -4.18 1.28 -2.71
C ASP A 117 -5.51 1.94 -3.15
N TYR A 118 -5.98 2.96 -2.43
CA TYR A 118 -7.28 3.56 -2.71
C TYR A 118 -7.32 4.24 -4.09
N VAL A 119 -7.88 3.52 -5.06
CA VAL A 119 -8.45 4.04 -6.30
C VAL A 119 -9.98 3.95 -6.15
N PRO A 120 -10.75 5.03 -6.36
CA PRO A 120 -12.19 4.97 -6.19
C PRO A 120 -12.83 4.21 -7.36
N THR A 121 -13.04 2.88 -7.25
CA THR A 121 -14.16 2.10 -7.85
C THR A 121 -14.01 0.57 -7.68
N GLY A 122 -15.09 -0.12 -7.30
CA GLY A 122 -15.39 -1.52 -7.67
C GLY A 122 -15.00 -2.62 -6.66
N PRO A 123 -15.72 -3.77 -6.61
CA PRO A 123 -15.60 -4.76 -5.55
C PRO A 123 -14.45 -5.74 -5.79
N GLY A 124 -13.23 -5.36 -5.40
CA GLY A 124 -12.11 -6.29 -5.19
C GLY A 124 -11.93 -6.52 -3.70
N ILE A 125 -12.27 -7.70 -3.19
CA ILE A 125 -12.23 -8.00 -1.76
C ILE A 125 -10.81 -8.47 -1.42
N ALA A 126 -10.16 -7.83 -0.43
CA ALA A 126 -8.87 -8.26 0.10
C ALA A 126 -9.06 -9.34 1.18
N SER A 127 -8.11 -10.28 1.31
CA SER A 127 -8.14 -11.36 2.31
C SER A 127 -6.84 -11.40 3.11
N SER A 128 -6.94 -11.62 4.43
CA SER A 128 -5.80 -11.78 5.35
C SER A 128 -5.32 -13.23 5.48
N GLY A 129 -6.00 -14.18 4.84
CA GLY A 129 -5.48 -15.53 4.57
C GLY A 129 -5.17 -16.44 5.76
N ARG A 130 -5.48 -16.07 7.01
CA ARG A 130 -5.43 -17.03 8.14
C ARG A 130 -6.62 -17.98 8.05
N ARG A 131 -6.35 -19.28 8.14
CA ARG A 131 -7.33 -20.24 8.67
C ARG A 131 -7.33 -20.17 10.19
#